data_AF-A0A1P8RBI9-F1
#
_entry.id   AF-A0A1P8RBI9-F1
#
_cell.length_a   1.000
_cell.length_b   1.000
_cell.length_c   1.000
_cell.angle_alpha   90.00
_cell.angle_beta   90.00
_cell.angle_gamma   90.00
#
_symmetry.space_group_name_H-M   'P 1'
#
loop_
_entity.id
_entity.type
_entity.pdbx_description
1 polymer ?
#
loop_
_entity_poly.entity_id
_entity_poly.type
_entity_poly.pdbx_seq_one_letter_code
_entity_poly.pdbx_strand_id
1 'polypeptide(L)'
;MDDTPQEITSLVGREVYSNNGVFVGEVEDLRLNVDGEAVTGLALGQLNTELFTDTARGTQGVIVPYRWVRAVGDVILINDVVERVKQPDEEEQEVVA
;
A
#
# COMPACT_ATOMS: atom_id res chain seq x y z
N MET A 1 -24.04 -10.58 1.12
CA MET A 1 -24.64 -9.23 1.02
C MET A 1 -23.51 -8.34 0.54
N ASP A 2 -23.65 -7.91 -0.71
CA ASP A 2 -22.86 -6.88 -1.40
C ASP A 2 -21.34 -7.10 -1.52
N ASP A 3 -20.96 -8.19 -2.19
CA ASP A 3 -19.62 -8.37 -2.80
C ASP A 3 -19.56 -7.69 -4.18
N THR A 4 -20.26 -6.57 -4.33
CA THR A 4 -20.15 -5.75 -5.54
C THR A 4 -18.72 -5.20 -5.53
N PRO A 5 -17.88 -5.52 -6.53
CA PRO A 5 -16.55 -4.94 -6.62
C PRO A 5 -16.73 -3.43 -6.59
N GLN A 6 -16.34 -2.79 -5.49
CA GLN A 6 -16.37 -1.34 -5.37
C GLN A 6 -15.70 -0.79 -6.62
N GLU A 7 -16.41 0.07 -7.36
CA GLU A 7 -16.01 0.54 -8.68
C GLU A 7 -14.54 0.93 -8.63
N ILE A 8 -13.72 0.24 -9.44
CA ILE A 8 -12.24 0.32 -9.39
C ILE A 8 -11.78 1.78 -9.51
N THR A 9 -12.52 2.59 -10.25
CA THR A 9 -12.29 4.02 -10.47
C THR A 9 -12.50 4.88 -9.22
N SER A 10 -13.22 4.40 -8.20
CA SER A 10 -13.55 5.15 -7.00
C SER A 10 -12.48 5.10 -5.92
N LEU A 11 -11.40 4.33 -6.10
CA LEU A 11 -10.33 4.17 -5.08
C LEU A 11 -9.30 5.31 -5.11
N VAL A 12 -9.18 6.02 -6.24
CA VAL A 12 -8.26 7.15 -6.38
C VAL A 12 -8.72 8.30 -5.48
N GLY A 13 -7.76 8.93 -4.79
CA GLY A 13 -8.01 10.00 -3.83
C GLY A 13 -8.48 9.52 -2.45
N ARG A 14 -8.56 8.20 -2.20
CA ARG A 14 -8.87 7.68 -0.87
C ARG A 14 -7.61 7.62 0.00
N GLU A 15 -7.80 7.97 1.26
CA GLU A 15 -6.78 7.85 2.28
C GLU A 15 -6.54 6.38 2.66
N VAL A 16 -5.28 6.04 2.88
CA VAL A 16 -4.83 4.69 3.25
C VAL A 16 -4.24 4.72 4.65
N TYR A 17 -4.73 3.80 5.49
CA TYR A 17 -4.32 3.66 6.88
C TYR A 17 -3.84 2.24 7.17
N SER A 18 -2.87 2.11 8.09
CA SER A 18 -2.46 0.82 8.63
C SER A 18 -3.52 0.25 9.57
N ASN A 19 -3.40 -1.03 9.93
CA ASN A 19 -4.30 -1.68 10.88
C ASN A 19 -4.22 -1.06 12.29
N ASN A 20 -3.15 -0.33 12.59
CA ASN A 20 -2.98 0.44 13.82
C ASN A 20 -3.59 1.85 13.74
N GLY A 21 -4.19 2.22 12.61
CA GLY A 21 -4.80 3.53 12.40
C GLY A 21 -3.81 4.64 12.02
N VAL A 22 -2.61 4.27 11.55
CA VAL A 22 -1.60 5.24 11.13
C VAL A 22 -1.83 5.63 9.67
N PHE A 23 -1.83 6.93 9.37
CA PHE A 23 -1.91 7.43 7.99
C PHE A 23 -0.67 7.04 7.21
N VAL A 24 -0.85 6.38 6.06
CA VAL A 24 0.23 5.91 5.19
C VAL A 24 0.39 6.83 3.98
N GLY A 25 -0.72 7.20 3.34
CA GLY A 25 -0.74 8.03 2.15
C GLY A 25 -2.10 8.06 1.47
N GLU A 26 -2.17 8.61 0.27
CA GLU A 26 -3.36 8.70 -0.57
C GLU A 26 -3.18 7.90 -1.86
N VAL A 27 -4.21 7.22 -2.35
CA VAL A 27 -4.13 6.50 -3.63
C VAL A 27 -4.07 7.51 -4.79
N GLU A 28 -2.92 7.59 -5.47
CA GLU A 28 -2.78 8.39 -6.69
C GLU A 28 -3.18 7.61 -7.94
N ASP A 29 -2.87 6.31 -7.99
CA ASP A 29 -3.13 5.49 -9.17
C ASP A 29 -3.30 4.00 -8.83
N LEU A 30 -3.82 3.20 -9.78
CA LEU A 30 -4.05 1.77 -9.61
C LEU A 30 -3.32 0.96 -10.68
N ARG A 31 -2.58 -0.06 -10.26
CA ARG A 31 -1.93 -0.99 -11.17
C ARG A 31 -2.87 -2.13 -11.54
N LEU A 32 -3.29 -2.18 -12.79
CA LEU A 32 -4.20 -3.19 -13.32
C LEU A 32 -3.42 -4.26 -14.11
N ASN A 33 -3.83 -5.52 -13.97
CA ASN A 33 -3.47 -6.56 -14.93
C ASN A 33 -4.60 -6.63 -15.97
N VAL A 34 -4.27 -6.26 -17.22
CA VAL A 34 -5.24 -6.19 -18.33
C VAL A 34 -5.66 -7.59 -18.80
N ASP A 35 -4.75 -8.57 -18.72
CA ASP A 35 -5.04 -9.96 -19.10
C ASP A 35 -5.94 -10.67 -18.08
N GLY A 36 -5.85 -10.28 -16.81
CA GLY A 36 -6.59 -10.88 -15.70
C GLY A 36 -7.73 -10.03 -15.14
N GLU A 37 -8.00 -8.86 -15.73
CA GLU A 37 -9.02 -7.89 -15.30
C GLU A 37 -9.00 -7.59 -13.79
N ALA A 38 -7.81 -7.55 -13.17
CA ALA A 38 -7.65 -7.48 -11.72
C ALA A 38 -6.71 -6.37 -11.27
N VAL A 39 -7.04 -5.74 -10.14
CA VAL A 39 -6.15 -4.78 -9.46
C VAL A 39 -5.01 -5.55 -8.80
N THR A 40 -3.78 -5.22 -9.17
CA THR A 40 -2.56 -5.84 -8.64
C THR A 40 -1.89 -5.01 -7.56
N GLY A 41 -2.08 -3.69 -7.59
CA GLY A 41 -1.50 -2.78 -6.60
C GLY A 41 -2.12 -1.40 -6.62
N LEU A 42 -1.91 -0.68 -5.52
CA LEU A 42 -2.26 0.71 -5.29
C LEU A 42 -0.96 1.52 -5.33
N ALA A 43 -0.89 2.56 -6.15
CA ALA A 43 0.19 3.54 -6.08
C ALA A 43 -0.22 4.64 -5.08
N LEU A 44 0.53 4.75 -3.99
CA LEU A 44 0.29 5.73 -2.95
C LEU A 44 1.21 6.94 -3.12
N GLY A 45 0.63 8.12 -3.10
CA GLY A 45 1.30 9.40 -2.99
C GLY A 45 0.96 10.11 -1.69
N GLN A 46 1.35 11.38 -1.60
CA GLN A 46 1.16 12.23 -0.42
C GLN A 46 1.48 11.48 0.89
N LEU A 47 2.61 10.77 0.86
CA LEU A 47 2.98 9.83 1.90
C LEU A 47 3.23 10.54 3.22
N ASN A 48 2.96 9.85 4.32
CA ASN A 48 3.30 10.36 5.65
C ASN A 48 4.82 10.50 5.82
N THR A 49 5.31 11.73 5.80
CA THR A 49 6.75 12.02 5.84
C THR A 49 7.43 11.54 7.13
N GLU A 50 6.68 11.33 8.23
CA GLU A 50 7.18 10.77 9.49
C GLU A 50 7.42 9.25 9.42
N LEU A 51 6.69 8.55 8.53
CA LEU A 51 6.91 7.12 8.26
C LEU A 51 8.02 6.90 7.23
N PHE A 52 8.18 7.82 6.28
CA PHE A 52 9.04 7.66 5.09
C PHE A 52 10.27 8.59 5.08
N THR A 53 10.68 9.13 6.23
CA THR A 53 11.71 10.19 6.34
C THR A 53 13.09 9.80 5.80
N ASP A 54 13.45 8.52 5.87
CA ASP A 54 14.74 8.00 5.37
C ASP A 54 14.72 7.71 3.85
N THR A 55 13.56 7.32 3.31
CA THR A 55 13.36 7.03 1.87
C THR A 55 13.02 8.30 1.08
N ALA A 56 12.64 9.38 1.75
CA ALA A 56 12.24 10.67 1.16
C ALA A 56 13.38 11.47 0.49
N ARG A 57 14.55 10.87 0.26
CA ARG A 57 15.49 11.36 -0.75
C ARG A 57 15.08 10.88 -2.15
N GLY A 58 13.91 11.33 -2.61
CA GLY A 58 13.53 11.31 -4.03
C GLY A 58 12.49 10.28 -4.46
N THR A 59 11.86 9.51 -3.56
CA THR A 59 10.80 8.57 -3.96
C THR A 59 9.43 9.25 -3.94
N GLN A 60 8.85 9.45 -5.13
CA GLN A 60 7.60 10.19 -5.37
C GLN A 60 6.32 9.41 -4.98
N GLY A 61 6.42 8.17 -4.50
CA GLY A 61 5.29 7.35 -4.09
C GLY A 61 5.68 5.90 -3.77
N VAL A 62 4.77 5.12 -3.17
CA VAL A 62 4.99 3.70 -2.81
C VAL A 62 3.92 2.83 -3.47
N ILE A 63 4.32 1.69 -4.04
CA ILE A 63 3.36 0.73 -4.60
C ILE A 63 3.01 -0.32 -3.54
N VAL A 64 1.75 -0.36 -3.13
CA VAL A 64 1.20 -1.34 -2.19
C VAL A 64 0.46 -2.43 -2.96
N PRO A 65 0.86 -3.71 -2.85
CA PRO A 65 0.12 -4.81 -3.48
C PRO A 65 -1.32 -4.90 -2.98
N TYR A 66 -2.28 -5.13 -3.88
CA TYR A 66 -3.70 -5.18 -3.52
C TYR A 66 -4.00 -6.29 -2.49
N ARG A 67 -3.21 -7.36 -2.46
CA ARG A 67 -3.32 -8.46 -1.47
C ARG A 67 -3.13 -8.02 -0.01
N TRP A 68 -2.52 -6.86 0.23
CA TRP A 68 -2.34 -6.31 1.57
C TRP A 68 -3.51 -5.45 2.02
N VAL A 69 -4.41 -5.09 1.10
CA VAL A 69 -5.65 -4.37 1.38
C VAL A 69 -6.58 -5.30 2.15
N ARG A 70 -7.00 -4.82 3.31
CA ARG A 70 -7.90 -5.51 4.23
C ARG A 70 -9.35 -5.11 3.99
N ALA A 71 -9.59 -3.82 3.77
CA ALA A 71 -10.92 -3.27 3.58
C ALA A 71 -10.87 -2.03 2.68
N VAL A 72 -11.95 -1.84 1.94
CA VAL A 72 -12.18 -0.71 1.04
C VAL A 72 -13.55 -0.13 1.35
N GLY A 73 -13.59 1.13 1.77
CA GLY A 73 -14.80 1.91 2.04
C GLY A 73 -14.46 3.39 1.96
N ASP A 74 -14.99 4.23 2.86
CA ASP A 74 -14.61 5.64 2.92
C ASP A 74 -13.09 5.84 3.07
N VAL A 75 -12.43 4.88 3.73
CA VAL A 75 -10.97 4.75 3.84
C VAL A 75 -10.51 3.38 3.39
N ILE A 76 -9.22 3.25 3.06
CA ILE A 76 -8.59 1.98 2.73
C ILE A 76 -7.72 1.53 3.90
N LEU A 77 -7.91 0.29 4.35
CA LEU A 77 -7.11 -0.30 5.42
C LEU A 77 -6.13 -1.31 4.83
N ILE A 78 -4.86 -1.23 5.23
CA ILE A 78 -3.82 -2.18 4.83
C ILE A 78 -3.20 -2.89 6.04
N ASN A 79 -2.67 -4.08 5.82
CA ASN A 79 -1.91 -4.78 6.84
C ASN A 79 -0.58 -4.06 7.12
N ASP A 80 -0.17 -4.08 8.39
CA ASP A 80 0.97 -3.36 8.99
C ASP A 80 2.34 -3.67 8.38
N VAL A 81 2.41 -4.64 7.45
CA VAL A 81 3.64 -5.10 6.81
C VAL A 81 4.34 -3.98 6.02
N VAL A 82 3.62 -2.91 5.67
CA VAL A 82 4.19 -1.74 4.98
C VAL A 82 5.08 -0.91 5.90
N GLU A 83 4.79 -0.84 7.21
CA GLU A 83 5.66 -0.17 8.19
C GLU A 83 7.04 -0.88 8.31
N ARG A 84 7.13 -2.14 7.84
CA ARG A 84 8.36 -2.94 7.75
C ARG A 84 9.10 -2.88 6.42
N VAL A 85 8.62 -2.15 5.40
CA VAL A 85 9.46 -1.79 4.21
C VAL A 85 10.53 -0.74 4.59
N LYS A 86 10.91 -0.69 5.87
CA LYS A 86 12.08 -0.01 6.41
C LYS A 86 13.39 -0.75 6.13
N GLN A 87 13.38 -1.98 5.60
CA GLN A 87 14.61 -2.71 5.30
C GLN A 87 14.46 -3.66 4.11
N PRO A 88 14.95 -3.32 2.91
CA PRO A 88 15.39 -4.29 1.93
C PRO A 88 16.92 -4.47 2.01
N ASP A 89 17.48 -4.60 3.21
CA ASP A 89 18.86 -5.06 3.44
C ASP A 89 18.90 -5.69 4.85
N GLU A 90 19.58 -6.83 5.00
CA GLU A 90 19.82 -7.59 6.24
C GLU A 90 18.81 -8.71 6.63
N GLU A 91 18.60 -9.68 5.73
CA GLU A 91 18.53 -11.09 6.18
C GLU A 91 19.45 -11.92 5.28
N GLU A 92 20.76 -11.65 5.39
CA GLU A 92 21.79 -12.66 5.13
C GLU A 92 21.49 -13.84 6.05
N GLN A 93 21.24 -15.00 5.45
CA GLN A 93 21.16 -16.27 6.14
C GLN A 93 22.53 -16.60 6.75
N GLU A 94 22.78 -16.17 7.98
CA GLU A 94 23.76 -16.81 8.86
C GLU A 94 23.01 -17.54 9.98
N VAL A 95 22.68 -18.81 9.73
CA VAL A 95 22.61 -19.87 10.76
C VAL A 95 22.69 -21.24 10.08
N VAL A 96 23.92 -21.68 9.81
CA VAL A 96 24.31 -23.09 9.95
C VAL A 96 25.58 -23.12 10.79
N ALA A 97 25.39 -23.27 12.10
CA ALA A 97 26.42 -23.71 13.04
C ALA A 97 26.38 -25.24 13.13
#